data_AF-A0A534Q9N6-F1
#
_entry.id   AF-A0A534Q9N6-F1
#
_cell.length_a   1.000
_cell.length_b   1.000
_cell.length_c   1.000
_cell.angle_alpha   90.00
_cell.angle_beta   90.00
_cell.angle_gamma   90.00
#
_symmetry.space_group_name_H-M   'P 1'
#
loop_
_entity.id
_entity.type
_entity.pdbx_description
1 polymer ?
#
loop_
_entity_poly.entity_id
_entity_poly.type
_entity_poly.pdbx_seq_one_letter_code
_entity_poly.pdbx_strand_id
1 'polypeptide(L)'
;MRVRLALLALALAAPGARAQLLPDGDCAGVYWDITAAFRSGDRVYARVLVTRAGPGDRSAAGMGYWLEPDGTQTRFQNGRGEGDFEISESGDHIRIGSTRLELGDHTTVFEVDNDKRGVKVRLVLEATPRSAASAIFAGDPQVDLLGLGRHTSARVWRTGMAAPRELLGFATIVRTRHRACESERSAQRVDVHRLPPGGASLLIYERLADGSERSWLGWRIAHGSGVGLQTLRPDAVALEDWSAADGGTPLPHRLRPVGGDLRGEVVIGAERLSVDPLDALPRLLRMLYWFGTRPRRIWADATSDLASGASGALPQGAAIASFSFLRPPEDRSQIRSRDPGG
;
A
#
# COMPACT_ATOMS: atom_id res chain seq x y z
N MET A 1 -37.21 -20.61 -57.41
CA MET A 1 -35.88 -20.07 -57.74
C MET A 1 -35.39 -19.26 -56.55
N ARG A 2 -34.29 -19.67 -55.89
CA ARG A 2 -33.34 -18.85 -55.10
C ARG A 2 -33.90 -18.06 -53.89
N VAL A 3 -33.35 -18.06 -52.67
CA VAL A 3 -32.08 -18.50 -52.05
C VAL A 3 -32.36 -18.71 -50.55
N ARG A 4 -31.80 -19.76 -49.95
CA ARG A 4 -31.69 -19.91 -48.48
C ARG A 4 -30.60 -18.97 -47.98
N LEU A 5 -30.91 -18.03 -47.08
CA LEU A 5 -29.90 -17.36 -46.26
C LEU A 5 -29.93 -17.98 -44.85
N ALA A 6 -28.97 -18.87 -44.60
CA ALA A 6 -28.59 -19.27 -43.26
C ALA A 6 -27.73 -18.14 -42.69
N LEU A 7 -28.23 -17.42 -41.68
CA LEU A 7 -27.41 -16.53 -40.88
C LEU A 7 -26.72 -17.37 -39.80
N LEU A 8 -25.49 -17.75 -40.12
CA LEU A 8 -24.51 -18.30 -39.19
C LEU A 8 -24.17 -17.18 -38.19
N ALA A 9 -24.71 -17.25 -36.98
CA ALA A 9 -24.21 -16.45 -35.88
C ALA A 9 -22.85 -17.03 -35.46
N LEU A 10 -21.76 -16.47 -36.00
CA LEU A 10 -20.43 -16.64 -35.42
C LEU A 10 -20.46 -16.04 -34.02
N ALA A 11 -20.56 -16.90 -33.01
CA ALA A 11 -20.16 -16.57 -31.66
C ALA A 11 -18.65 -16.26 -31.69
N LEU A 12 -18.31 -14.99 -31.92
CA LEU A 12 -17.02 -14.42 -31.55
C LEU A 12 -16.95 -14.47 -30.03
N ALA A 13 -16.56 -15.63 -29.49
CA ALA A 13 -15.94 -15.67 -28.18
C ALA A 13 -14.69 -14.80 -28.30
N ALA A 14 -14.79 -13.55 -27.85
CA ALA A 14 -13.62 -12.74 -27.60
C ALA A 14 -12.68 -13.61 -26.76
N PRO A 15 -11.40 -13.79 -27.14
CA PRO A 15 -10.44 -14.39 -26.25
C PRO A 15 -10.45 -13.51 -25.01
N GLY A 16 -11.09 -13.98 -23.94
CA GLY A 16 -11.12 -13.29 -22.67
C GLY A 16 -9.66 -13.00 -22.35
N ALA A 17 -9.34 -11.71 -22.28
CA ALA A 17 -8.03 -11.23 -21.93
C ALA A 17 -7.59 -12.00 -20.68
N ARG A 18 -6.67 -12.96 -20.85
CA ARG A 18 -5.96 -13.58 -19.74
C ARG A 18 -5.32 -12.40 -19.03
N ALA A 19 -5.86 -12.03 -17.88
CA ALA A 19 -5.39 -10.88 -17.14
C ALA A 19 -3.96 -11.21 -16.70
N GLN A 20 -2.98 -10.78 -17.50
CA GLN A 20 -1.59 -10.96 -17.16
C GLN A 20 -1.36 -10.13 -15.89
N LEU A 21 -1.14 -10.82 -14.78
CA LEU A 21 -1.00 -10.19 -13.47
C LEU A 21 0.05 -9.09 -13.47
N LEU A 22 1.17 -9.35 -14.14
CA LEU A 22 2.23 -8.40 -14.37
C LEU A 22 1.99 -7.72 -15.73
N PRO A 23 2.04 -6.39 -15.79
CA PRO A 23 2.02 -5.70 -17.07
C PRO A 23 3.31 -6.00 -17.85
N ASP A 24 3.37 -5.59 -19.11
CA ASP A 24 4.59 -5.65 -19.91
C ASP A 24 5.70 -4.73 -19.37
N GLY A 25 6.95 -5.13 -19.56
CA GLY A 25 8.15 -4.39 -19.16
C GLY A 25 9.12 -5.22 -18.30
N ASP A 26 10.42 -4.91 -18.41
CA ASP A 26 11.53 -5.68 -17.82
C ASP A 26 11.59 -5.54 -16.29
N CYS A 27 11.02 -4.47 -15.77
CA CYS A 27 10.95 -4.16 -14.34
C CYS A 27 9.50 -4.10 -13.84
N ALA A 28 8.56 -4.59 -14.63
CA ALA A 28 7.14 -4.59 -14.31
C ALA A 28 6.89 -5.31 -12.97
N GLY A 29 6.01 -4.76 -12.16
CA GLY A 29 5.73 -5.30 -10.84
C GLY A 29 4.34 -4.99 -10.34
N VAL A 30 3.92 -5.81 -9.39
CA VAL A 30 2.71 -5.62 -8.60
C VAL A 30 3.06 -5.85 -7.14
N TYR A 31 2.54 -5.01 -6.26
CA TYR A 31 2.63 -5.25 -4.83
C TYR A 31 1.34 -4.88 -4.11
N TRP A 32 1.14 -5.52 -2.97
CA TRP A 32 0.04 -5.34 -2.04
C TRP A 32 0.62 -4.85 -0.72
N ASP A 33 0.22 -3.66 -0.32
CA ASP A 33 0.56 -3.08 0.97
C ASP A 33 -0.61 -3.22 1.93
N ILE A 34 -0.33 -3.76 3.12
CA ILE A 34 -1.28 -3.93 4.21
C ILE A 34 -0.80 -3.10 5.39
N THR A 35 -1.67 -2.22 5.86
CA THR A 35 -1.48 -1.44 7.10
C THR A 35 -2.60 -1.81 8.06
N ALA A 36 -2.25 -2.42 9.20
CA ALA A 36 -3.20 -2.82 10.23
C ALA A 36 -2.84 -2.20 11.59
N ALA A 37 -3.85 -1.77 12.34
CA ALA A 37 -3.73 -1.27 13.70
C ALA A 37 -4.75 -1.96 14.61
N PHE A 38 -4.31 -2.32 15.81
CA PHE A 38 -5.09 -3.11 16.76
C PHE A 38 -5.42 -2.31 18.02
N ARG A 39 -6.50 -2.70 18.70
CA ARG A 39 -6.96 -2.03 19.94
C ARG A 39 -5.93 -2.07 21.07
N SER A 40 -5.07 -3.08 21.07
CA SER A 40 -3.96 -3.22 22.02
C SER A 40 -2.84 -2.21 21.80
N GLY A 41 -2.83 -1.48 20.67
CA GLY A 41 -1.75 -0.59 20.25
C GLY A 41 -0.75 -1.25 19.28
N ASP A 42 -0.84 -2.57 19.08
CA ASP A 42 -0.04 -3.29 18.10
C ASP A 42 -0.31 -2.76 16.68
N ARG A 43 0.69 -2.88 15.81
CA ARG A 43 0.59 -2.56 14.39
C ARG A 43 1.25 -3.64 13.55
N VAL A 44 0.68 -3.91 12.37
CA VAL A 44 1.30 -4.77 11.38
C VAL A 44 1.38 -4.03 10.06
N TYR A 45 2.58 -3.97 9.50
CA TYR A 45 2.85 -3.46 8.16
C TYR A 45 3.37 -4.62 7.32
N ALA A 46 2.73 -4.90 6.18
CA ALA A 46 3.17 -5.98 5.30
C ALA A 46 3.14 -5.55 3.84
N ARG A 47 4.09 -6.08 3.06
CA ARG A 47 4.15 -5.98 1.62
C ARG A 47 4.32 -7.38 1.02
N VAL A 48 3.49 -7.71 0.04
CA VAL A 48 3.70 -8.84 -0.87
C VAL A 48 3.97 -8.27 -2.24
N LEU A 49 5.01 -8.72 -2.93
CA LEU A 49 5.39 -8.20 -4.25
C LEU A 49 5.74 -9.34 -5.19
N VAL A 50 5.44 -9.12 -6.47
CA VAL A 50 5.92 -9.91 -7.60
C VAL A 50 6.44 -8.93 -8.65
N THR A 51 7.64 -9.16 -9.17
CA THR A 51 8.32 -8.26 -10.10
C THR A 51 9.11 -9.03 -11.15
N ARG A 52 9.30 -8.46 -12.34
CA ARG A 52 10.26 -8.92 -13.35
C ARG A 52 11.67 -8.38 -13.14
N ALA A 53 11.84 -7.40 -12.24
CA ALA A 53 13.16 -6.85 -11.97
C ALA A 53 14.08 -7.93 -11.39
N GLY A 54 15.22 -8.18 -12.06
CA GLY A 54 16.18 -9.16 -11.60
C GLY A 54 16.74 -10.13 -12.61
N PRO A 55 17.59 -11.07 -12.15
CA PRO A 55 17.88 -12.28 -12.90
C PRO A 55 16.67 -13.22 -12.88
N GLY A 56 16.37 -13.81 -14.04
CA GLY A 56 15.21 -14.69 -14.24
C GLY A 56 13.96 -13.94 -14.74
N ASP A 57 12.87 -14.67 -14.98
CA ASP A 57 11.65 -14.08 -15.57
C ASP A 57 10.85 -13.27 -14.55
N ARG A 58 10.79 -13.76 -13.30
CA ARG A 58 10.12 -13.09 -12.18
C ARG A 58 10.81 -13.40 -10.85
N SER A 59 10.53 -12.55 -9.88
CA SER A 59 10.87 -12.71 -8.48
C SER A 59 9.70 -12.30 -7.61
N ALA A 60 9.59 -12.88 -6.42
CA ALA A 60 8.55 -12.56 -5.47
C ALA A 60 9.14 -12.38 -4.07
N ALA A 61 8.58 -11.45 -3.30
CA ALA A 61 8.91 -11.29 -1.90
C ALA A 61 7.68 -10.97 -1.04
N GLY A 62 7.66 -11.53 0.16
CA GLY A 62 6.74 -11.18 1.23
C GLY A 62 7.55 -10.64 2.40
N MET A 63 7.23 -9.46 2.90
CA MET A 63 7.95 -8.84 4.01
C MET A 63 7.04 -8.00 4.89
N GLY A 64 7.52 -7.69 6.09
CA GLY A 64 6.81 -6.79 6.97
C GLY A 64 7.31 -6.81 8.40
N TYR A 65 6.57 -6.12 9.24
CA TYR A 65 6.90 -5.85 10.62
C TYR A 65 5.64 -5.95 11.47
N TRP A 66 5.74 -6.63 12.60
CA TRP A 66 4.81 -6.51 13.71
C TRP A 66 5.46 -5.65 14.79
N LEU A 67 4.82 -4.54 15.13
CA LEU A 67 5.23 -3.61 16.17
C LEU A 67 4.29 -3.76 17.36
N GLU A 68 4.88 -3.94 18.53
CA GLU A 68 4.16 -3.93 19.79
C GLU A 68 4.04 -2.51 20.37
N PRO A 69 3.11 -2.29 21.31
CA PRO A 69 2.88 -0.95 21.90
C PRO A 69 4.09 -0.38 22.62
N ASP A 70 4.98 -1.24 23.13
CA ASP A 70 6.24 -0.87 23.79
C ASP A 70 7.35 -0.50 22.79
N GLY A 71 7.08 -0.59 21.48
CA GLY A 71 8.04 -0.32 20.42
C GLY A 71 8.84 -1.54 19.98
N THR A 72 8.66 -2.72 20.59
CA THR A 72 9.36 -3.94 20.15
C THR A 72 8.96 -4.30 18.73
N GLN A 73 9.96 -4.58 17.89
CA GLN A 73 9.75 -4.85 16.47
C GLN A 73 10.10 -6.29 16.12
N THR A 74 9.17 -6.97 15.45
CA THR A 74 9.37 -8.33 14.93
C THR A 74 9.30 -8.30 13.42
N ARG A 75 10.45 -8.49 12.77
CA ARG A 75 10.56 -8.50 11.31
C ARG A 75 10.28 -9.90 10.75
N PHE A 76 9.56 -9.95 9.64
CA PHE A 76 9.42 -11.16 8.84
C PHE A 76 9.72 -10.87 7.37
N GLN A 77 10.32 -11.85 6.68
CA GLN A 77 10.61 -11.75 5.26
C GLN A 77 10.82 -13.11 4.60
N ASN A 78 10.44 -13.19 3.34
CA ASN A 78 10.67 -14.29 2.41
C ASN A 78 10.88 -13.72 1.01
N GLY A 79 11.92 -14.17 0.31
CA GLY A 79 12.15 -13.86 -1.10
C GLY A 79 12.38 -15.15 -1.88
N ARG A 80 11.87 -15.22 -3.11
CA ARG A 80 11.97 -16.38 -4.02
C ARG A 80 12.13 -15.90 -5.46
N GLY A 81 12.88 -16.66 -6.25
CA GLY A 81 12.96 -16.48 -7.70
C GLY A 81 11.85 -17.25 -8.42
N GLU A 82 11.79 -17.09 -9.73
CA GLU A 82 10.90 -17.85 -10.63
C GLU A 82 10.94 -19.36 -10.32
N GLY A 83 9.77 -20.01 -10.30
CA GLY A 83 9.62 -21.43 -9.99
C GLY A 83 9.54 -21.77 -8.50
N ASP A 84 9.98 -20.88 -7.60
CA ASP A 84 10.00 -21.13 -6.13
C ASP A 84 8.90 -20.36 -5.35
N PHE A 85 7.92 -19.81 -6.06
CA PHE A 85 6.71 -19.22 -5.49
C PHE A 85 5.50 -19.58 -6.35
N GLU A 86 4.31 -19.54 -5.75
CA GLU A 86 3.06 -19.81 -6.45
C GLU A 86 2.25 -18.53 -6.54
N ILE A 87 1.62 -18.32 -7.70
CA ILE A 87 0.66 -17.25 -7.90
C ILE A 87 -0.45 -17.69 -8.84
N SER A 88 -1.70 -17.48 -8.43
CA SER A 88 -2.86 -17.72 -9.30
C SER A 88 -2.88 -16.76 -10.48
N GLU A 89 -3.50 -17.14 -11.60
CA GLU A 89 -3.64 -16.28 -12.77
C GLU A 89 -4.28 -14.92 -12.47
N SER A 90 -5.29 -14.88 -11.59
CA SER A 90 -5.95 -13.63 -11.18
C SER A 90 -5.11 -12.75 -10.25
N GLY A 91 -4.04 -13.31 -9.67
CA GLY A 91 -3.25 -12.69 -8.60
C GLY A 91 -3.94 -12.65 -7.24
N ASP A 92 -5.04 -13.38 -7.07
CA ASP A 92 -5.79 -13.42 -5.81
C ASP A 92 -5.19 -14.42 -4.79
N HIS A 93 -4.37 -15.37 -5.21
CA HIS A 93 -3.62 -16.27 -4.33
C HIS A 93 -2.12 -16.20 -4.62
N ILE A 94 -1.32 -15.99 -3.57
CA ILE A 94 0.14 -15.86 -3.66
C ILE A 94 0.77 -16.62 -2.50
N ARG A 95 1.79 -17.43 -2.78
CA ARG A 95 2.59 -18.14 -1.77
C ARG A 95 4.08 -18.00 -2.05
N ILE A 96 4.82 -17.41 -1.11
CA ILE A 96 6.25 -17.11 -1.21
C ILE A 96 6.95 -17.68 0.03
N GLY A 97 7.48 -18.90 -0.06
CA GLY A 97 8.00 -19.59 1.11
C GLY A 97 6.93 -19.74 2.19
N SER A 98 7.14 -19.10 3.35
CA SER A 98 6.15 -19.08 4.44
C SER A 98 5.16 -17.91 4.40
N THR A 99 5.27 -17.02 3.43
CA THR A 99 4.28 -15.93 3.25
C THR A 99 3.16 -16.39 2.34
N ARG A 100 1.91 -16.13 2.73
CA ARG A 100 0.71 -16.38 1.92
C ARG A 100 -0.18 -15.14 1.90
N LEU A 101 -0.73 -14.81 0.73
CA LEU A 101 -1.77 -13.80 0.56
C LEU A 101 -2.94 -14.41 -0.23
N GLU A 102 -4.14 -14.25 0.30
CA GLU A 102 -5.39 -14.68 -0.34
C GLU A 102 -6.39 -13.54 -0.35
N LEU A 103 -6.81 -13.12 -1.53
CA LEU A 103 -7.81 -12.12 -1.78
C LEU A 103 -9.13 -12.82 -2.11
N GLY A 104 -9.86 -13.26 -1.08
CA GLY A 104 -11.16 -13.91 -1.25
C GLY A 104 -12.34 -12.92 -1.29
N ASP A 105 -13.46 -13.39 -1.84
CA ASP A 105 -14.72 -12.64 -1.90
C ASP A 105 -15.36 -12.43 -0.52
N HIS A 106 -15.03 -13.30 0.44
CA HIS A 106 -15.58 -13.30 1.80
C HIS A 106 -14.54 -13.02 2.88
N THR A 107 -13.27 -13.30 2.62
CA THR A 107 -12.17 -13.08 3.55
C THR A 107 -10.88 -12.81 2.79
N THR A 108 -10.12 -11.82 3.26
CA THR A 108 -8.74 -11.64 2.85
C THR A 108 -7.82 -12.18 3.94
N VAL A 109 -6.88 -13.04 3.58
CA VAL A 109 -5.95 -13.66 4.52
C VAL A 109 -4.52 -13.28 4.15
N PHE A 110 -3.78 -12.74 5.09
CA PHE A 110 -2.33 -12.60 4.99
C PHE A 110 -1.69 -13.44 6.10
N GLU A 111 -0.75 -14.30 5.75
CA GLU A 111 -0.08 -15.18 6.70
C GLU A 111 1.42 -15.20 6.50
N VAL A 112 2.14 -15.28 7.61
CA VAL A 112 3.52 -15.69 7.70
C VAL A 112 3.60 -16.78 8.76
N ASP A 113 4.05 -17.97 8.36
CA ASP A 113 4.37 -19.05 9.31
C ASP A 113 5.85 -19.42 9.20
N ASN A 114 6.71 -18.68 9.92
CA ASN A 114 8.16 -18.82 9.82
C ASN A 114 8.78 -19.33 11.12
N ASP A 115 8.62 -20.63 11.38
CA ASP A 115 9.24 -21.31 12.52
C ASP A 115 10.76 -21.10 12.58
N LYS A 116 11.44 -21.14 11.42
CA LYS A 116 12.89 -20.95 11.35
C LYS A 116 13.35 -19.57 11.83
N ARG A 117 12.50 -18.55 11.68
CA ARG A 117 12.77 -17.18 12.16
C ARG A 117 12.01 -16.84 13.44
N GLY A 118 11.31 -17.81 14.02
CA GLY A 118 10.60 -17.63 15.27
C GLY A 118 9.49 -16.59 15.19
N VAL A 119 8.75 -16.50 14.08
CA VAL A 119 7.66 -15.54 13.91
C VAL A 119 6.49 -16.16 13.15
N LYS A 120 5.28 -15.96 13.69
CA LYS A 120 4.01 -16.29 13.05
C LYS A 120 3.07 -15.11 13.12
N VAL A 121 2.50 -14.73 11.98
CA VAL A 121 1.51 -13.64 11.88
C VAL A 121 0.43 -14.10 10.93
N ARG A 122 -0.81 -14.19 11.39
CA ARG A 122 -1.97 -14.44 10.52
C ARG A 122 -2.97 -13.30 10.70
N LEU A 123 -3.21 -12.55 9.64
CA LEU A 123 -4.23 -11.52 9.55
C LEU A 123 -5.43 -12.08 8.77
N VAL A 124 -6.63 -11.86 9.29
CA VAL A 124 -7.89 -12.15 8.60
C VAL A 124 -8.70 -10.87 8.57
N LEU A 125 -8.92 -10.34 7.37
CA LEU A 125 -9.72 -9.14 7.15
C LEU A 125 -11.10 -9.58 6.68
N GLU A 126 -12.13 -9.10 7.37
CA GLU A 126 -13.53 -9.29 6.94
C GLU A 126 -13.72 -8.66 5.56
N ALA A 127 -14.23 -9.43 4.58
CA ALA A 127 -14.55 -8.84 3.30
C ALA A 127 -15.85 -8.04 3.36
N THR A 128 -15.91 -6.98 2.58
CA THR A 128 -17.17 -6.54 1.99
C THR A 128 -17.43 -7.42 0.75
N PRO A 129 -18.69 -7.78 0.43
CA PRO A 129 -19.02 -8.48 -0.81
C PRO A 129 -18.27 -7.79 -1.95
N ARG A 130 -17.57 -8.55 -2.80
CA ARG A 130 -16.56 -8.07 -3.77
C ARG A 130 -17.04 -6.81 -4.52
N SER A 131 -16.84 -5.65 -3.91
CA SER A 131 -16.84 -4.41 -4.65
C SER A 131 -15.57 -4.48 -5.46
N ALA A 132 -15.68 -4.25 -6.77
CA ALA A 132 -14.52 -4.16 -7.62
C ALA A 132 -13.48 -3.23 -6.96
N ALA A 133 -12.21 -3.61 -7.07
CA ALA A 133 -11.11 -2.78 -6.59
C ALA A 133 -11.36 -1.32 -7.01
N SER A 134 -11.32 -0.38 -6.06
CA SER A 134 -11.62 1.01 -6.37
C SER A 134 -10.34 1.66 -6.90
N ALA A 135 -10.33 2.03 -8.17
CA ALA A 135 -9.17 2.67 -8.79
C ALA A 135 -8.90 4.03 -8.11
N ILE A 136 -7.73 4.17 -7.50
CA ILE A 136 -7.24 5.42 -6.90
C ILE A 136 -6.61 6.27 -8.01
N PHE A 137 -5.57 5.70 -8.64
CA PHE A 137 -4.89 6.29 -9.79
C PHE A 137 -4.91 5.32 -10.96
N ALA A 138 -5.40 5.79 -12.10
CA ALA A 138 -5.22 5.11 -13.38
C ALA A 138 -3.83 5.47 -13.95
N GLY A 139 -3.29 4.63 -14.82
CA GLY A 139 -2.00 4.85 -15.48
C GLY A 139 -0.87 4.00 -14.91
N ASP A 140 0.37 4.48 -15.05
CA ASP A 140 1.59 3.81 -14.56
C ASP A 140 2.35 4.78 -13.63
N PRO A 141 2.37 4.53 -12.30
CA PRO A 141 1.81 3.37 -11.62
C PRO A 141 0.28 3.41 -11.52
N GLN A 142 -0.37 2.26 -11.59
CA GLN A 142 -1.78 2.09 -11.25
C GLN A 142 -1.88 1.79 -9.76
N VAL A 143 -2.80 2.45 -9.07
CA VAL A 143 -3.06 2.22 -7.65
C VAL A 143 -4.54 1.90 -7.44
N ASP A 144 -4.83 0.79 -6.77
CA ASP A 144 -6.18 0.35 -6.47
C ASP A 144 -6.37 0.14 -4.96
N LEU A 145 -7.48 0.61 -4.43
CA LEU A 145 -7.93 0.31 -3.07
C LEU A 145 -8.66 -1.04 -3.06
N LEU A 146 -8.14 -2.01 -2.31
CA LEU A 146 -8.79 -3.32 -2.14
C LEU A 146 -9.64 -3.39 -0.87
N GLY A 147 -9.33 -2.57 0.13
CA GLY A 147 -10.10 -2.50 1.37
C GLY A 147 -9.64 -1.33 2.25
N LEU A 148 -10.59 -0.61 2.84
CA LEU A 148 -10.34 0.56 3.68
C LEU A 148 -10.93 0.37 5.08
N GLY A 149 -10.08 0.37 6.09
CA GLY A 149 -10.48 0.21 7.50
C GLY A 149 -11.42 -0.98 7.73
N ARG A 150 -11.10 -2.13 7.12
CA ARG A 150 -11.87 -3.37 7.29
C ARG A 150 -11.60 -3.96 8.67
N HIS A 151 -12.62 -4.50 9.33
CA HIS A 151 -12.44 -5.26 10.56
C HIS A 151 -11.43 -6.38 10.31
N THR A 152 -10.49 -6.50 11.24
CA THR A 152 -9.36 -7.42 11.10
C THR A 152 -9.11 -8.11 12.44
N SER A 153 -9.03 -9.43 12.41
CA SER A 153 -8.45 -10.21 13.50
C SER A 153 -7.03 -10.62 13.13
N ALA A 154 -6.17 -10.76 14.14
CA ALA A 154 -4.83 -11.27 13.95
C ALA A 154 -4.44 -12.26 15.03
N ARG A 155 -3.73 -13.31 14.63
CA ARG A 155 -3.02 -14.20 15.55
C ARG A 155 -1.53 -14.01 15.35
N VAL A 156 -0.83 -13.57 16.38
CA VAL A 156 0.61 -13.25 16.32
C VAL A 156 1.38 -14.05 17.36
N TRP A 157 2.58 -14.50 17.00
CA TRP A 157 3.49 -15.19 17.90
C TRP A 157 4.93 -14.94 17.47
N ARG A 158 5.83 -14.87 18.45
CA ARG A 158 7.27 -14.90 18.21
C ARG A 158 8.00 -15.71 19.28
N THR A 159 9.24 -16.09 19.00
CA THR A 159 10.13 -16.74 19.98
C THR A 159 10.20 -15.93 21.27
N GLY A 160 10.06 -16.63 22.39
CA GLY A 160 10.00 -16.03 23.73
C GLY A 160 8.58 -15.81 24.25
N MET A 161 7.55 -15.87 23.40
CA MET A 161 6.17 -15.85 23.86
C MET A 161 5.71 -17.23 24.32
N ALA A 162 5.06 -17.29 25.49
CA ALA A 162 4.49 -18.53 26.03
C ALA A 162 3.34 -19.08 25.17
N ALA A 163 2.54 -18.21 24.55
CA ALA A 163 1.42 -18.56 23.67
C ALA A 163 1.16 -17.45 22.63
N PRO A 164 0.54 -17.76 21.49
CA PRO A 164 0.11 -16.74 20.53
C PRO A 164 -0.88 -15.73 21.13
N ARG A 165 -0.81 -14.47 20.69
CA ARG A 165 -1.75 -13.39 21.05
C ARG A 165 -2.80 -13.24 19.94
N GLU A 166 -4.05 -13.12 20.35
CA GLU A 166 -5.17 -12.72 19.47
C GLU A 166 -5.35 -11.20 19.57
N LEU A 167 -5.45 -10.54 18.42
CA LEU A 167 -5.61 -9.10 18.28
C LEU A 167 -6.85 -8.78 17.45
N LEU A 168 -7.52 -7.69 17.79
CA LEU A 168 -8.67 -7.17 17.06
C LEU A 168 -8.42 -5.72 16.68
N GLY A 169 -8.72 -5.38 15.44
CA GLY A 169 -8.34 -4.10 14.86
C GLY A 169 -8.97 -3.86 13.50
N PHE A 170 -8.29 -3.01 12.73
CA PHE A 170 -8.70 -2.63 11.40
C PHE A 170 -7.50 -2.60 10.46
N ALA A 171 -7.74 -2.88 9.19
CA ALA A 171 -6.70 -2.85 8.17
C ALA A 171 -7.16 -2.18 6.88
N THR A 172 -6.17 -1.61 6.19
CA THR A 172 -6.30 -1.09 4.83
C THR A 172 -5.35 -1.89 3.95
N ILE A 173 -5.81 -2.24 2.74
CA ILE A 173 -5.00 -2.93 1.73
C ILE A 173 -5.08 -2.17 0.40
N VAL A 174 -3.90 -1.85 -0.13
CA VAL A 174 -3.72 -1.14 -1.41
C VAL A 174 -2.87 -1.99 -2.34
N ARG A 175 -3.26 -2.05 -3.60
CA ARG A 175 -2.48 -2.67 -4.67
C ARG A 175 -1.86 -1.61 -5.55
N THR A 176 -0.57 -1.73 -5.84
CA THR A 176 0.11 -0.91 -6.85
C THR A 176 0.61 -1.83 -7.96
N ARG A 177 0.46 -1.39 -9.21
CA ARG A 177 1.04 -2.03 -10.40
C ARG A 177 1.87 -1.01 -11.17
N HIS A 178 3.00 -1.43 -11.70
CA HIS A 178 3.86 -0.58 -12.51
C HIS A 178 4.45 -1.36 -13.68
N ARG A 179 4.69 -0.68 -14.81
CA ARG A 179 5.26 -1.27 -16.04
C ARG A 179 6.78 -1.15 -16.12
N ALA A 180 7.34 -0.15 -15.45
CA ALA A 180 8.78 0.10 -15.36
C ALA A 180 9.27 -0.06 -13.91
N CYS A 181 10.55 0.17 -13.63
CA CYS A 181 11.03 0.03 -12.24
C CYS A 181 10.33 1.10 -11.38
N GLU A 182 9.92 0.75 -10.15
CA GLU A 182 9.13 1.67 -9.32
C GLU A 182 9.86 3.02 -9.12
N SER A 183 11.18 2.99 -8.98
CA SER A 183 12.05 4.17 -8.84
C SER A 183 12.17 5.04 -10.09
N GLU A 184 11.71 4.58 -11.25
CA GLU A 184 11.63 5.33 -12.51
C GLU A 184 10.26 5.98 -12.69
N ARG A 185 9.27 5.59 -11.89
CA ARG A 185 7.89 6.06 -11.99
C ARG A 185 7.49 6.91 -10.80
N SER A 186 7.84 6.49 -9.60
CA SER A 186 7.50 7.17 -8.35
C SER A 186 8.77 7.72 -7.71
N ALA A 187 8.81 9.01 -7.41
CA ALA A 187 9.90 9.61 -6.65
C ALA A 187 9.60 9.53 -5.15
N GLN A 188 8.38 9.91 -4.79
CA GLN A 188 7.88 9.95 -3.42
C GLN A 188 6.40 9.59 -3.39
N ARG A 189 6.01 8.77 -2.42
CA ARG A 189 4.61 8.49 -2.11
C ARG A 189 4.34 8.62 -0.62
N VAL A 190 3.21 9.22 -0.28
CA VAL A 190 2.71 9.34 1.10
C VAL A 190 1.30 8.79 1.18
N ASP A 191 1.11 7.82 2.06
CA ASP A 191 -0.20 7.24 2.36
C ASP A 191 -0.55 7.57 3.82
N VAL A 192 -1.63 8.31 4.06
CA VAL A 192 -2.15 8.61 5.40
C VAL A 192 -3.40 7.78 5.63
N HIS A 193 -3.28 6.78 6.48
CA HIS A 193 -4.34 5.85 6.85
C HIS A 193 -5.00 6.29 8.16
N ARG A 194 -6.27 6.67 8.09
CA ARG A 194 -7.11 6.76 9.29
C ARG A 194 -7.92 5.49 9.42
N LEU A 195 -7.78 4.83 10.56
CA LEU A 195 -8.49 3.59 10.86
C LEU A 195 -9.56 3.84 11.94
N PRO A 196 -10.66 3.07 11.98
CA PRO A 196 -11.67 3.19 13.04
C PRO A 196 -11.06 3.04 14.46
N PRO A 197 -11.73 3.53 15.51
CA PRO A 197 -13.18 3.70 15.63
C PRO A 197 -13.76 5.01 15.06
N GLY A 198 -12.97 6.06 14.87
CA GLY A 198 -13.52 7.36 14.46
C GLY A 198 -13.96 7.45 12.98
N GLY A 199 -13.97 6.36 12.23
CA GLY A 199 -14.16 6.30 10.77
C GLY A 199 -12.89 5.89 10.00
N ALA A 200 -13.03 5.50 8.73
CA ALA A 200 -11.90 5.08 7.91
C ALA A 200 -11.69 6.04 6.74
N SER A 201 -10.45 6.51 6.55
CA SER A 201 -10.05 7.32 5.41
C SER A 201 -8.62 7.01 4.97
N LEU A 202 -8.33 7.31 3.70
CA LEU A 202 -7.02 7.16 3.09
C LEU A 202 -6.75 8.35 2.18
N LEU A 203 -5.75 9.15 2.52
CA LEU A 203 -5.13 10.12 1.62
C LEU A 203 -3.90 9.47 0.99
N ILE A 204 -3.80 9.50 -0.34
CA ILE A 204 -2.58 9.18 -1.08
C ILE A 204 -2.13 10.44 -1.80
N TYR A 205 -0.89 10.83 -1.56
CA TYR A 205 -0.15 11.80 -2.38
C TYR A 205 1.02 11.08 -3.04
N GLU A 206 1.23 11.34 -4.31
CA GLU A 206 2.35 10.79 -5.05
C GLU A 206 2.98 11.85 -5.96
N ARG A 207 4.30 11.98 -5.86
CA ARG A 207 5.15 12.71 -6.80
C ARG A 207 5.85 11.71 -7.69
N LEU A 208 5.59 11.80 -8.98
CA LEU A 208 6.19 10.94 -9.99
C LEU A 208 7.62 11.38 -10.32
N ALA A 209 8.37 10.51 -10.96
CA ALA A 209 9.77 10.76 -11.31
C ALA A 209 9.96 11.90 -12.33
N ASP A 210 8.92 12.22 -13.11
CA ASP A 210 8.89 13.37 -14.03
C ASP A 210 8.55 14.70 -13.32
N GLY A 211 8.35 14.68 -12.00
CA GLY A 211 8.00 15.84 -11.19
C GLY A 211 6.51 16.18 -11.15
N SER A 212 5.67 15.46 -11.90
CA SER A 212 4.22 15.60 -11.79
C SER A 212 3.72 15.06 -10.45
N GLU A 213 2.61 15.62 -9.98
CA GLU A 213 2.02 15.28 -8.69
C GLU A 213 0.56 14.86 -8.89
N ARG A 214 0.13 13.94 -8.05
CA ARG A 214 -1.27 13.49 -8.01
C ARG A 214 -1.66 13.15 -6.59
N SER A 215 -2.93 13.39 -6.29
CA SER A 215 -3.46 13.10 -4.96
C SER A 215 -4.88 12.55 -5.04
N TRP A 216 -5.24 11.77 -4.02
CA TRP A 216 -6.54 11.14 -3.89
C TRP A 216 -6.88 10.97 -2.42
N LEU A 217 -8.13 11.26 -2.07
CA LEU A 217 -8.69 11.03 -0.75
C LEU A 217 -9.93 10.15 -0.89
N GLY A 218 -10.02 9.10 -0.08
CA GLY A 218 -11.27 8.33 0.05
C GLY A 218 -11.62 8.07 1.50
N TRP A 219 -12.91 8.05 1.81
CA TRP A 219 -13.41 7.76 3.15
C TRP A 219 -14.73 7.00 3.11
N ARG A 220 -14.97 6.22 4.17
CA ARG A 220 -16.21 5.46 4.31
C ARG A 220 -17.29 6.34 4.92
N ILE A 221 -18.47 6.33 4.33
CA ILE A 221 -19.67 6.96 4.91
C ILE A 221 -20.80 5.94 5.04
N ALA A 222 -21.56 6.05 6.12
CA ALA A 222 -22.79 5.27 6.27
C ALA A 222 -23.88 5.87 5.40
N HIS A 223 -24.50 5.06 4.55
CA HIS A 223 -25.65 5.42 3.72
C HIS A 223 -26.78 4.42 3.97
N GLY A 224 -27.78 4.81 4.76
CA GLY A 224 -28.90 3.92 5.10
C GLY A 224 -28.40 2.61 5.72
N SER A 225 -28.72 1.48 5.09
CA SER A 225 -28.28 0.13 5.51
C SER A 225 -26.90 -0.28 4.99
N GLY A 226 -26.19 0.58 4.25
CA GLY A 226 -24.92 0.27 3.60
C GLY A 226 -23.79 1.22 4.00
N VAL A 227 -22.55 0.84 3.64
CA VAL A 227 -21.38 1.70 3.75
C VAL A 227 -20.83 1.98 2.36
N GLY A 228 -20.85 3.25 1.95
CA GLY A 228 -20.30 3.71 0.68
C GLY A 228 -18.86 4.19 0.82
N LEU A 229 -18.12 4.20 -0.29
CA LEU A 229 -16.84 4.89 -0.41
C LEU A 229 -17.09 6.23 -1.10
N GLN A 230 -16.79 7.33 -0.42
CA GLN A 230 -16.72 8.66 -1.02
C GLN A 230 -15.27 8.95 -1.39
N THR A 231 -15.07 9.70 -2.46
CA THR A 231 -13.74 10.04 -2.96
C THR A 231 -13.66 11.47 -3.42
N LEU A 232 -12.49 12.07 -3.26
CA LEU A 232 -12.14 13.41 -3.73
C LEU A 232 -10.70 13.40 -4.27
N ARG A 233 -10.42 14.29 -5.22
CA ARG A 233 -9.06 14.52 -5.73
C ARG A 233 -8.63 15.94 -5.37
N PRO A 234 -7.80 16.12 -4.34
CA PRO A 234 -7.20 17.43 -4.08
C PRO A 234 -6.38 17.88 -5.31
N ASP A 235 -6.38 19.19 -5.58
CA ASP A 235 -5.62 19.74 -6.72
C ASP A 235 -4.11 19.56 -6.48
N ALA A 236 -3.67 19.81 -5.25
CA ALA A 236 -2.33 19.50 -4.78
C ALA A 236 -2.32 19.21 -3.27
N VAL A 237 -1.19 18.70 -2.77
CA VAL A 237 -0.92 18.53 -1.35
C VAL A 237 0.46 19.12 -1.07
N ALA A 238 0.50 20.22 -0.32
CA ALA A 238 1.75 20.79 0.16
C ALA A 238 2.33 19.90 1.27
N LEU A 239 3.59 19.53 1.11
CA LEU A 239 4.39 18.88 2.14
C LEU A 239 5.24 19.97 2.82
N GLU A 240 4.96 20.27 4.08
CA GLU A 240 5.49 21.44 4.78
C GLU A 240 6.32 21.02 6.01
N ASP A 241 7.10 21.97 6.54
CA ASP A 241 7.87 21.81 7.78
C ASP A 241 8.78 20.58 7.80
N TRP A 242 9.61 20.43 6.78
CA TRP A 242 10.49 19.28 6.67
C TRP A 242 11.66 19.32 7.66
N SER A 243 11.91 18.19 8.30
CA SER A 243 13.09 18.01 9.14
C SER A 243 13.60 16.58 9.12
N ALA A 244 14.87 16.39 9.45
CA ALA A 244 15.45 15.08 9.69
C ALA A 244 15.64 14.91 11.20
N ALA A 245 14.97 13.93 11.80
CA ALA A 245 15.30 13.50 13.16
C ALA A 245 16.71 12.88 13.14
N ASP A 246 17.62 13.35 13.99
CA ASP A 246 18.95 12.77 14.25
C ASP A 246 19.78 12.34 13.01
N GLY A 247 19.71 13.12 11.93
CA GLY A 247 20.43 12.83 10.68
C GLY A 247 19.79 11.76 9.78
N GLY A 248 18.55 11.37 10.07
CA GLY A 248 17.73 10.47 9.27
C GLY A 248 17.21 11.09 7.96
N THR A 249 16.32 10.36 7.27
CA THR A 249 15.68 10.87 6.04
C THR A 249 14.70 11.99 6.40
N PRO A 250 14.78 13.17 5.76
CA PRO A 250 13.84 14.25 6.05
C PRO A 250 12.40 13.84 5.81
N LEU A 251 11.52 14.12 6.78
CA LEU A 251 10.07 13.94 6.68
C LEU A 251 9.39 15.31 6.81
N PRO A 252 8.27 15.54 6.10
CA PRO A 252 7.41 16.69 6.38
C PRO A 252 6.71 16.49 7.73
N HIS A 253 6.62 17.54 8.55
CA HIS A 253 5.80 17.53 9.76
C HIS A 253 4.33 17.82 9.48
N ARG A 254 4.01 18.36 8.30
CA ARG A 254 2.63 18.69 7.91
C ARG A 254 2.35 18.36 6.45
N LEU A 255 1.11 17.93 6.20
CA LEU A 255 0.54 17.86 4.87
C LEU A 255 -0.71 18.72 4.82
N ARG A 256 -0.79 19.62 3.83
CA ARG A 256 -1.93 20.52 3.66
C ARG A 256 -2.49 20.40 2.25
N PRO A 257 -3.78 20.08 2.07
CA PRO A 257 -4.39 20.14 0.75
C PRO A 257 -4.36 21.60 0.25
N VAL A 258 -4.03 21.78 -1.03
CA VAL A 258 -4.04 23.06 -1.72
C VAL A 258 -5.10 22.99 -2.80
N GLY A 259 -6.00 23.96 -2.82
CA GLY A 259 -7.15 23.97 -3.74
C GLY A 259 -8.25 22.98 -3.36
N GLY A 260 -9.33 22.98 -4.14
CA GLY A 260 -10.52 22.16 -3.94
C GLY A 260 -11.34 22.44 -2.66
N ASP A 261 -12.28 21.55 -2.38
CA ASP A 261 -13.20 21.62 -1.23
C ASP A 261 -12.60 21.06 0.08
N LEU A 262 -11.28 20.87 0.15
CA LEU A 262 -10.60 20.33 1.34
C LEU A 262 -9.95 21.43 2.16
N ARG A 263 -10.08 21.31 3.48
CA ARG A 263 -9.47 22.21 4.47
C ARG A 263 -8.86 21.38 5.61
N GLY A 264 -8.04 22.02 6.44
CA GLY A 264 -7.31 21.37 7.53
C GLY A 264 -5.93 20.91 7.10
N GLU A 265 -5.33 20.04 7.89
CA GLU A 265 -3.99 19.49 7.73
C GLU A 265 -3.89 18.01 8.18
N VAL A 266 -2.74 17.42 7.92
CA VAL A 266 -2.29 16.20 8.56
C VAL A 266 -0.99 16.52 9.26
N VAL A 267 -0.98 16.42 10.58
CA VAL A 267 0.23 16.57 11.40
C VAL A 267 0.91 15.22 11.52
N ILE A 268 2.19 15.17 11.17
CA ILE A 268 3.04 13.99 11.27
C ILE A 268 3.72 14.00 12.63
N GLY A 269 3.55 12.91 13.36
CA GLY A 269 4.10 12.70 14.69
C GLY A 269 5.40 11.90 14.66
N ALA A 270 5.63 11.16 15.74
CA ALA A 270 6.85 10.38 15.91
C ALA A 270 6.98 9.27 14.85
N GLU A 271 8.20 9.12 14.33
CA GLU A 271 8.57 7.95 13.56
C GLU A 271 8.43 6.69 14.42
N ARG A 272 7.82 5.66 13.85
CA ARG A 272 7.65 4.34 14.49
C ARG A 272 8.57 3.29 13.88
N LEU A 273 8.86 3.41 12.58
CA LEU A 273 9.67 2.45 11.86
C LEU A 273 10.26 3.11 10.60
N SER A 274 11.55 2.89 10.34
CA SER A 274 12.23 3.26 9.09
C SER A 274 13.05 2.10 8.58
N VAL A 275 12.86 1.74 7.31
CA VAL A 275 13.46 0.53 6.72
C VAL A 275 13.91 0.77 5.29
N ASP A 276 14.86 -0.04 4.85
CA ASP A 276 15.16 -0.20 3.43
C ASP A 276 14.17 -1.22 2.83
N PRO A 277 13.26 -0.80 1.93
CA PRO A 277 12.29 -1.71 1.35
C PRO A 277 12.94 -2.78 0.46
N LEU A 278 14.20 -2.63 0.06
CA LEU A 278 14.90 -3.62 -0.74
C LEU A 278 15.45 -4.76 0.11
N ASP A 279 15.60 -4.60 1.43
CA ASP A 279 16.30 -5.60 2.26
C ASP A 279 15.68 -7.01 2.22
N ALA A 280 14.39 -7.13 1.90
CA ALA A 280 13.75 -8.44 1.80
C ALA A 280 13.96 -9.13 0.43
N LEU A 281 14.46 -8.41 -0.58
CA LEU A 281 14.76 -8.97 -1.87
C LEU A 281 16.05 -9.83 -1.82
N PRO A 282 16.16 -10.87 -2.66
CA PRO A 282 17.42 -11.56 -2.91
C PRO A 282 18.60 -10.59 -3.16
N ARG A 283 19.79 -10.96 -2.69
CA ARG A 283 20.98 -10.08 -2.72
C ARG A 283 21.31 -9.50 -4.10
N LEU A 284 21.13 -10.29 -5.17
CA LEU A 284 21.37 -9.83 -6.54
C LEU A 284 20.35 -8.78 -6.99
N LEU A 285 19.08 -8.93 -6.62
CA LEU A 285 18.06 -7.91 -6.86
C LEU A 285 18.38 -6.63 -6.12
N ARG A 286 18.76 -6.75 -4.84
CA ARG A 286 19.16 -5.59 -4.04
C ARG A 286 20.25 -4.81 -4.72
N MET A 287 21.28 -5.49 -5.25
CA MET A 287 22.38 -4.85 -5.97
C MET A 287 21.88 -4.07 -7.20
N LEU A 288 20.95 -4.63 -7.99
CA LEU A 288 20.40 -3.97 -9.18
C LEU A 288 19.59 -2.71 -8.83
N TYR A 289 18.81 -2.76 -7.74
CA TYR A 289 18.05 -1.60 -7.27
C TYR A 289 18.92 -0.56 -6.52
N TRP A 290 20.11 -0.93 -6.06
CA TRP A 290 20.96 -0.08 -5.22
C TRP A 290 21.85 0.89 -6.01
N PHE A 291 21.93 0.79 -7.33
CA PHE A 291 22.70 1.74 -8.16
C PHE A 291 22.10 3.15 -8.10
N GLY A 292 22.54 3.93 -7.10
CA GLY A 292 22.30 5.37 -6.97
C GLY A 292 21.20 5.78 -6.00
N THR A 293 20.21 4.92 -5.73
CA THR A 293 19.08 5.28 -4.87
C THR A 293 19.07 4.45 -3.59
N ARG A 294 19.04 5.10 -2.42
CA ARG A 294 18.88 4.44 -1.11
C ARG A 294 17.42 4.52 -0.69
N PRO A 295 16.53 3.67 -1.21
CA PRO A 295 15.12 3.83 -0.92
C PRO A 295 14.85 3.68 0.57
N ARG A 296 13.82 4.39 1.03
CA ARG A 296 13.40 4.41 2.43
C ARG A 296 11.91 4.30 2.50
N ARG A 297 11.44 3.40 3.37
CA ARG A 297 10.04 3.34 3.77
C ARG A 297 9.94 3.64 5.25
N ILE A 298 9.13 4.64 5.58
CA ILE A 298 9.00 5.16 6.93
C ILE A 298 7.53 5.13 7.33
N TRP A 299 7.24 4.68 8.54
CA TRP A 299 5.92 4.78 9.15
C TRP A 299 5.99 5.68 10.38
N ALA A 300 5.07 6.61 10.46
CA ALA A 300 4.96 7.55 11.56
C ALA A 300 3.52 7.59 12.08
N ASP A 301 3.37 8.03 13.34
CA ASP A 301 2.08 8.48 13.80
C ASP A 301 1.65 9.72 13.02
N ALA A 302 0.35 9.92 12.91
CA ALA A 302 -0.21 11.14 12.36
C ALA A 302 -1.51 11.51 13.05
N THR A 303 -1.93 12.77 12.90
CA THR A 303 -3.27 13.24 13.22
C THR A 303 -3.80 13.97 12.00
N SER A 304 -5.03 13.64 11.58
CA SER A 304 -5.68 14.31 10.45
C SER A 304 -6.90 15.07 10.95
N ASP A 305 -6.98 16.37 10.68
CA ASP A 305 -8.16 17.20 10.93
C ASP A 305 -8.85 17.64 9.63
N LEU A 306 -8.50 16.96 8.52
CA LEU A 306 -9.05 17.24 7.20
C LEU A 306 -10.58 17.29 7.23
N ALA A 307 -11.13 18.33 6.60
CA ALA A 307 -12.56 18.58 6.46
C ALA A 307 -12.90 18.83 4.99
N SER A 308 -14.06 18.35 4.54
CA SER A 308 -14.57 18.59 3.18
C SER A 308 -15.78 19.51 3.25
N GLY A 309 -15.90 20.44 2.30
CA GLY A 309 -17.10 21.25 2.11
C GLY A 309 -18.32 20.44 1.62
N ALA A 310 -18.11 19.21 1.14
CA ALA A 310 -19.19 18.30 0.77
C ALA A 310 -19.92 17.75 2.01
N SER A 311 -21.19 17.35 1.84
CA SER A 311 -22.20 17.07 2.89
C SER A 311 -21.89 15.90 3.85
N GLY A 312 -20.68 15.36 3.86
CA GLY A 312 -20.25 14.29 4.76
C GLY A 312 -19.01 14.71 5.55
N ALA A 313 -19.12 14.69 6.88
CA ALA A 313 -17.99 14.96 7.75
C ALA A 313 -16.85 13.96 7.48
N LEU A 314 -15.68 14.48 7.10
CA LEU A 314 -14.48 13.67 6.98
C LEU A 314 -14.10 13.12 8.36
N PRO A 315 -13.62 11.88 8.45
CA PRO A 315 -13.17 11.34 9.72
C PRO A 315 -11.89 12.06 10.21
N GLN A 316 -11.91 12.65 11.43
CA GLN A 316 -10.80 13.41 12.03
C GLN A 316 -10.16 12.73 13.26
N GLY A 317 -8.85 12.78 13.44
CA GLY A 317 -8.12 12.26 14.60
C GLY A 317 -6.90 11.43 14.24
N ALA A 318 -6.53 10.49 15.12
CA ALA A 318 -5.33 9.68 14.99
C ALA A 318 -5.29 8.87 13.68
N ALA A 319 -4.12 8.84 13.05
CA ALA A 319 -3.83 8.20 11.77
C ALA A 319 -2.42 7.60 11.77
N ILE A 320 -2.09 6.88 10.70
CA ILE A 320 -0.78 6.33 10.42
C ILE A 320 -0.33 6.89 9.07
N ALA A 321 0.80 7.58 9.04
CA ALA A 321 1.42 7.99 7.78
C ALA A 321 2.48 6.97 7.37
N SER A 322 2.52 6.62 6.10
CA SER A 322 3.62 5.88 5.50
C SER A 322 4.23 6.68 4.35
N PHE A 323 5.55 6.80 4.36
CA PHE A 323 6.33 7.51 3.35
C PHE A 323 7.19 6.50 2.61
N SER A 324 7.13 6.53 1.29
CA SER A 324 8.03 5.75 0.43
C SER A 324 8.86 6.73 -0.39
N PHE A 325 10.15 6.78 -0.12
CA PHE A 325 11.13 7.54 -0.90
C PHE A 325 11.92 6.56 -1.74
N LEU A 326 11.70 6.56 -3.05
CA LEU A 326 12.48 5.72 -3.97
C LEU A 326 13.71 6.47 -4.47
N ARG A 327 13.65 7.81 -4.45
CA ARG A 327 14.80 8.71 -4.58
C ARG A 327 14.73 9.68 -3.41
N PRO A 328 15.46 9.43 -2.30
CA PRO A 328 15.46 10.36 -1.18
C PRO A 328 15.90 11.75 -1.67
N PRO A 329 15.30 12.84 -1.18
CA PRO A 329 15.78 14.18 -1.51
C PRO A 329 17.25 14.28 -1.11
N GLU A 330 18.13 14.50 -2.08
CA GLU A 330 19.59 14.50 -1.88
C GLU A 330 20.08 15.75 -1.11
N ASP A 331 19.28 16.82 -1.04
CA ASP A 331 19.64 18.07 -0.37
C ASP A 331 18.43 18.81 0.24
N ARG A 332 18.66 19.50 1.36
CA ARG A 332 17.68 20.39 2.04
C ARG A 332 17.24 21.57 1.18
N SER A 333 17.99 21.91 0.13
CA SER A 333 17.65 22.97 -0.82
C SER A 333 16.46 22.61 -1.72
N GLN A 334 16.31 21.34 -2.11
CA GLN A 334 15.17 20.84 -2.90
C GLN A 334 13.87 20.80 -2.08
N ILE A 335 13.98 20.82 -0.75
CA ILE A 335 12.87 20.83 0.19
C ILE A 335 12.22 22.21 0.30
N ARG A 336 12.95 23.29 -0.05
CA ARG A 336 12.50 24.68 0.14
C ARG A 336 11.79 25.32 -1.05
N SER A 337 11.75 24.69 -2.23
CA SER A 337 11.45 25.44 -3.48
C SER A 337 9.98 25.53 -3.90
N ARG A 338 9.00 25.37 -3.01
CA ARG A 338 7.59 25.61 -3.34
C ARG A 338 6.83 26.32 -2.23
N ASP A 339 7.19 27.58 -2.02
CA ASP A 339 6.21 28.55 -1.53
C ASP A 339 5.07 28.66 -2.56
N PRO A 340 3.80 28.62 -2.16
CA PRO A 340 2.64 28.75 -3.06
C PRO A 340 2.41 30.21 -3.49
N GLY A 341 3.46 31.02 -3.59
CA GLY A 341 3.42 32.44 -3.93
C GLY A 341 4.12 32.75 -5.24
N GLY A 342 3.52 32.33 -6.35
CA GLY A 342 3.92 32.66 -7.72
C GLY A 342 2.76 32.45 -8.67
#